data_AF-F8B058-F1
#
_entry.id   AF-F8B058-F1
#
_cell.length_a   1.000
_cell.length_b   1.000
_cell.length_c   1.000
_cell.angle_alpha   90.00
_cell.angle_beta   90.00
_cell.angle_gamma   90.00
#
_symmetry.space_group_name_H-M   'P 1'
#
loop_
_entity.id
_entity.type
_entity.pdbx_description
1 polymer ?
#
loop_
_entity_poly.entity_id
_entity_poly.type
_entity_poly.pdbx_seq_one_letter_code
_entity_poly.pdbx_strand_id
1 'polypeptide(L)'
;MNLSITATLTRPTGKNTAAFPATLAMALVRAGTFLTWRRIPTMLDLPARAASTARAVWARIDYVGQTTNTLLALDQLLDTLLTTPPPIDYGRRRRIFRDIDLLDEQRLDSACRHAAIRPNTARRRHATMRIWEVLTGGDIRLHPAYLAPHDHRQRAAYTGFVAGAGSALADHLHREIEGCGKPVS
;
A
#
# COMPACT_ATOMS: atom_id res chain seq x y z
N MET A 1 -18.56 -16.32 5.54
CA MET A 1 -17.74 -16.73 6.71
C MET A 1 -16.60 -15.73 6.81
N ASN A 2 -16.69 -14.76 7.72
CA ASN A 2 -15.74 -13.65 7.86
C ASN A 2 -14.50 -14.13 8.63
N LEU A 3 -13.40 -14.39 7.92
CA LEU A 3 -12.10 -14.64 8.55
C LEU A 3 -11.34 -13.32 8.66
N SER A 4 -11.61 -12.57 9.72
CA SER A 4 -10.73 -11.50 10.20
C SER A 4 -9.56 -12.13 10.96
N ILE A 5 -8.64 -12.79 10.24
CA ILE A 5 -7.34 -13.15 10.81
C ILE A 5 -6.48 -11.89 10.77
N THR A 6 -6.57 -11.11 11.85
CA THR A 6 -5.61 -10.05 12.13
C THR A 6 -4.34 -10.73 12.62
N ALA A 7 -3.48 -11.19 11.71
CA ALA A 7 -2.11 -11.54 12.06
C ALA A 7 -1.45 -10.26 12.60
N THR A 8 -1.45 -10.10 13.93
CA THR A 8 -0.90 -8.92 14.58
C THR A 8 0.62 -9.06 14.56
N LEU A 9 1.23 -8.63 13.45
CA LEU A 9 2.68 -8.53 13.34
C LEU A 9 3.14 -7.41 14.27
N THR A 10 3.68 -7.80 15.43
CA THR A 10 4.20 -6.86 16.42
C THR A 10 5.30 -6.02 15.79
N ARG A 11 5.01 -4.73 15.61
CA ARG A 11 5.98 -3.80 15.03
C ARG A 11 7.07 -3.52 16.08
N PRO A 12 8.36 -3.75 15.78
CA PRO A 12 9.46 -3.51 16.72
C PRO A 12 9.76 -2.01 16.93
N THR A 13 9.03 -1.10 16.26
CA THR A 13 9.15 0.35 16.42
C THR A 13 7.78 1.02 16.48
N GLY A 14 7.61 2.04 17.32
CA GLY A 14 6.39 2.86 17.32
C GLY A 14 6.24 3.76 16.09
N LYS A 15 7.27 3.87 15.24
CA LYS A 15 7.25 4.74 14.06
C LYS A 15 6.44 4.09 12.94
N ASN A 16 5.42 4.79 12.44
CA ASN A 16 4.65 4.37 11.28
C ASN A 16 5.45 4.58 9.99
N THR A 17 6.26 3.60 9.62
CA THR A 17 7.08 3.60 8.39
C THR A 17 6.55 2.56 7.40
N ALA A 18 6.62 2.87 6.09
CA ALA A 18 6.31 1.90 5.03
C ALA A 18 7.33 0.75 5.00
N ALA A 19 8.49 0.97 5.64
CA ALA A 19 9.59 0.03 5.71
C ALA A 19 9.19 -1.30 6.33
N PHE A 20 8.42 -1.30 7.43
CA PHE A 20 8.08 -2.54 8.12
C PHE A 20 7.11 -3.41 7.30
N PRO A 21 5.96 -2.91 6.81
CA PRO A 21 5.10 -3.68 5.91
C PRO A 21 5.81 -4.15 4.63
N ALA A 22 6.62 -3.29 4.00
CA ALA A 22 7.40 -3.68 2.82
C ALA A 22 8.40 -4.81 3.12
N THR A 23 9.09 -4.74 4.26
CA THR A 23 10.02 -5.78 4.69
C THR A 23 9.31 -7.12 4.90
N LEU A 24 8.13 -7.11 5.51
CA LEU A 24 7.33 -8.31 5.73
C LEU A 24 6.83 -8.90 4.41
N ALA A 25 6.33 -8.07 3.49
CA ALA A 25 5.98 -8.52 2.15
C ALA A 25 7.18 -9.14 1.41
N MET A 26 8.36 -8.54 1.53
CA MET A 26 9.59 -9.10 0.98
C MET A 26 9.99 -10.42 1.66
N ALA A 27 9.74 -10.56 2.97
CA ALA A 27 10.00 -11.79 3.71
C ALA A 27 9.06 -12.93 3.29
N LEU A 28 7.77 -12.66 3.04
CA LEU A 28 6.84 -13.65 2.50
C LEU A 28 7.29 -14.18 1.13
N VAL A 29 7.70 -13.29 0.23
CA VAL A 29 8.25 -13.70 -1.07
C VAL A 29 9.51 -14.55 -0.88
N ARG A 30 10.36 -14.20 0.08
CA ARG A 30 11.55 -14.98 0.42
C ARG A 30 11.21 -16.33 1.06
N ALA A 31 10.12 -16.46 1.81
CA ALA A 31 9.72 -17.73 2.40
C ALA A 31 9.26 -18.71 1.31
N GLY A 32 8.56 -18.22 0.29
CA GLY A 32 8.13 -19.02 -0.86
C GLY A 32 9.16 -19.17 -1.99
N THR A 33 10.36 -18.58 -1.89
CA THR A 33 11.36 -18.60 -2.97
C THR A 33 12.80 -18.63 -2.46
N PHE A 34 13.74 -19.14 -3.25
CA PHE A 34 15.18 -19.09 -2.91
C PHE A 34 15.85 -17.74 -3.27
N LEU A 35 15.08 -16.67 -3.42
CA LEU A 35 15.58 -15.40 -3.91
C LEU A 35 16.35 -14.61 -2.83
N THR A 36 17.35 -13.85 -3.27
CA THR A 36 18.10 -12.95 -2.39
C THR A 36 17.32 -11.66 -2.14
N TRP A 37 17.56 -11.03 -0.99
CA TRP A 37 16.99 -9.71 -0.64
C TRP A 37 17.19 -8.62 -1.71
N ARG A 38 18.19 -8.76 -2.60
CA ARG A 38 18.45 -7.83 -3.70
C ARG A 38 17.48 -7.99 -4.88
N ARG A 39 16.95 -9.19 -5.12
CA ARG A 39 16.07 -9.47 -6.27
C ARG A 39 14.58 -9.25 -5.96
N ILE A 40 14.21 -9.42 -4.70
CA ILE A 40 12.81 -9.33 -4.25
C ILE A 40 12.18 -7.93 -4.47
N PRO A 41 12.87 -6.79 -4.25
CA PRO A 41 12.28 -5.48 -4.46
C PRO A 41 11.70 -5.30 -5.87
N THR A 42 12.44 -5.73 -6.90
CA THR A 42 12.01 -5.62 -8.29
C THR A 42 10.72 -6.40 -8.56
N MET A 43 10.56 -7.59 -7.97
CA MET A 43 9.34 -8.38 -8.12
C MET A 43 8.12 -7.73 -7.49
N LEU A 44 8.33 -7.03 -6.37
CA LEU A 44 7.27 -6.34 -5.64
C LEU A 44 7.05 -4.90 -6.13
N ASP A 45 7.77 -4.47 -7.15
CA ASP A 45 7.79 -3.09 -7.64
C ASP A 45 8.18 -2.07 -6.57
N LEU A 46 9.14 -2.45 -5.73
CA LEU A 46 9.69 -1.64 -4.66
C LEU A 46 11.01 -0.98 -5.07
N PRO A 47 11.33 0.21 -4.51
CA PRO A 47 12.63 0.83 -4.72
C PRO A 47 13.78 -0.09 -4.28
N ALA A 48 14.92 -0.07 -4.99
CA ALA A 48 16.07 -0.92 -4.69
C ALA A 48 16.59 -0.79 -3.23
N ARG A 49 16.47 0.41 -2.64
CA ARG A 49 16.79 0.69 -1.22
C ARG A 49 15.93 -0.11 -0.22
N ALA A 50 14.84 -0.73 -0.66
CA ALA A 50 14.03 -1.61 0.18
C ALA A 50 14.84 -2.84 0.64
N ALA A 51 15.82 -3.31 -0.14
CA ALA A 51 16.68 -4.43 0.24
C ALA A 51 17.54 -4.13 1.48
N SER A 52 18.19 -2.96 1.54
CA SER A 52 18.99 -2.57 2.70
C SER A 52 18.10 -2.27 3.90
N THR A 53 16.93 -1.66 3.67
CA THR A 53 15.92 -1.41 4.69
C THR A 53 15.42 -2.71 5.31
N ALA A 54 15.12 -3.72 4.49
CA ALA A 54 14.66 -5.03 4.95
C ALA A 54 15.69 -5.72 5.84
N ARG A 55 16.97 -5.67 5.48
CA ARG A 55 18.05 -6.21 6.35
C ARG A 55 18.11 -5.51 7.70
N ALA A 56 18.04 -4.17 7.71
CA ALA A 56 18.07 -3.41 8.96
C ALA A 56 16.85 -3.70 9.85
N VAL A 57 15.67 -3.83 9.25
CA VAL A 57 14.45 -4.21 9.98
C VAL A 57 14.56 -5.62 10.56
N TRP A 58 15.07 -6.60 9.79
CA TRP A 58 15.29 -7.97 10.29
C TRP A 58 16.32 -8.04 11.41
N ALA A 59 17.46 -7.33 11.27
CA ALA A 59 18.43 -7.23 12.35
C ALA A 59 17.82 -6.62 13.63
N ARG A 60 16.88 -5.68 13.48
CA ARG A 60 16.17 -5.10 14.62
C ARG A 60 15.18 -6.08 15.25
N ILE A 61 14.42 -6.84 14.45
CA ILE A 61 13.50 -7.89 14.93
C ILE A 61 14.27 -8.92 15.76
N ASP A 62 15.44 -9.32 15.27
CA ASP A 62 16.33 -10.25 15.95
C ASP A 62 16.86 -9.68 17.27
N TYR A 63 17.37 -8.45 17.23
CA TYR A 63 17.84 -7.75 18.43
C TYR A 63 16.78 -7.64 19.54
N VAL A 64 15.50 -7.50 19.20
CA VAL A 64 14.40 -7.44 20.19
C VAL A 64 13.80 -8.81 20.53
N GLY A 65 14.39 -9.91 20.04
CA GLY A 65 13.96 -11.27 20.35
C GLY A 65 12.60 -11.66 19.73
N GLN A 66 12.16 -10.99 18.66
CA GLN A 66 10.84 -11.22 18.03
C GLN A 66 10.91 -12.09 16.77
N THR A 67 12.07 -12.68 16.46
CA THR A 67 12.29 -13.46 15.23
C THR A 67 11.29 -14.61 15.10
N THR A 68 11.16 -15.46 16.12
CA THR A 68 10.25 -16.61 16.11
C THR A 68 8.80 -16.19 15.92
N ASN A 69 8.33 -15.21 16.69
CA ASN A 69 6.96 -14.70 16.58
C ASN A 69 6.67 -14.12 15.19
N THR A 70 7.64 -13.39 14.63
CA THR A 70 7.51 -12.82 13.29
C THR A 70 7.43 -13.92 12.22
N LEU A 71 8.27 -14.95 12.32
CA LEU A 71 8.24 -16.08 11.39
C LEU A 71 6.93 -16.86 11.48
N LEU A 72 6.43 -17.16 12.68
CA LEU A 72 5.14 -17.84 12.86
C LEU A 72 3.98 -17.04 12.26
N ALA A 73 3.97 -15.71 12.46
CA ALA A 73 2.94 -14.86 11.88
C ALA A 73 3.04 -14.76 10.35
N LEU A 74 4.26 -14.79 9.79
CA LEU A 74 4.46 -14.84 8.33
C LEU A 74 4.00 -16.18 7.75
N ASP A 75 4.24 -17.28 8.45
CA ASP A 75 3.83 -18.63 8.05
C ASP A 75 2.30 -18.75 8.00
N GLN A 76 1.62 -18.33 9.07
CA GLN A 76 0.15 -18.28 9.12
C GLN A 76 -0.45 -17.40 8.01
N LEU A 77 0.20 -16.28 7.70
CA LEU A 77 -0.22 -15.40 6.62
C LEU A 77 -0.01 -16.05 5.25
N LEU A 78 1.11 -16.75 5.05
CA LEU A 78 1.37 -17.49 3.82
C LEU A 78 0.32 -18.58 3.61
N ASP A 79 0.02 -19.38 4.63
CA ASP A 79 -1.02 -20.41 4.58
C ASP A 79 -2.39 -19.81 4.23
N THR A 80 -2.74 -18.67 4.82
CA THR A 80 -3.98 -17.96 4.51
C THR A 80 -4.02 -17.52 3.05
N LEU A 81 -2.92 -16.98 2.52
CA LEU A 81 -2.84 -16.53 1.12
C LEU A 81 -2.90 -17.70 0.12
N LEU A 82 -2.36 -18.87 0.48
CA LEU A 82 -2.39 -20.08 -0.35
C LEU A 82 -3.77 -20.73 -0.35
N THR A 83 -4.46 -20.76 0.80
CA THR A 83 -5.77 -21.40 0.95
C THR A 83 -6.91 -20.49 0.51
N THR A 84 -6.79 -19.18 0.73
CA THR A 84 -7.80 -18.17 0.43
C THR A 84 -7.13 -16.98 -0.26
N PRO A 85 -6.76 -17.12 -1.55
CA PRO A 85 -6.11 -16.03 -2.26
C PRO A 85 -7.04 -14.80 -2.29
N PRO A 86 -6.49 -13.57 -2.11
CA PRO A 86 -7.30 -12.38 -2.23
C PRO A 86 -7.90 -12.32 -3.64
N PRO A 87 -9.18 -11.93 -3.79
CA PRO A 87 -9.85 -11.92 -5.09
C PRO A 87 -9.25 -10.90 -6.07
N ILE A 88 -8.37 -10.01 -5.60
CA ILE A 88 -7.80 -8.90 -6.35
C ILE A 88 -6.29 -9.09 -6.52
N ASP A 89 -5.83 -9.17 -7.78
CA ASP A 89 -4.41 -9.11 -8.13
C ASP A 89 -3.89 -7.66 -8.07
N TYR A 90 -3.46 -7.27 -6.87
CA TYR A 90 -2.86 -5.95 -6.62
C TYR A 90 -1.53 -5.73 -7.35
N GLY A 91 -0.79 -6.80 -7.69
CA GLY A 91 0.44 -6.70 -8.47
C GLY A 91 0.16 -6.27 -9.90
N ARG A 92 -0.85 -6.85 -10.53
CA ARG A 92 -1.35 -6.43 -11.85
C ARG A 92 -1.89 -5.00 -11.81
N ARG A 93 -2.68 -4.63 -10.81
CA ARG A 93 -3.18 -3.25 -10.67
C ARG A 93 -2.05 -2.24 -10.55
N ARG A 94 -1.03 -2.49 -9.73
CA ARG A 94 0.14 -1.60 -9.62
C ARG A 94 0.85 -1.39 -10.96
N ARG A 95 1.01 -2.45 -11.77
CA ARG A 95 1.64 -2.33 -13.10
C ARG A 95 0.79 -1.49 -14.06
N ILE A 96 -0.52 -1.69 -14.08
CA ILE A 96 -1.44 -0.91 -14.92
C ILE A 96 -1.40 0.57 -14.51
N PHE A 97 -1.45 0.84 -13.21
CA PHE A 97 -1.51 2.20 -12.66
C PHE A 97 -0.14 2.84 -12.39
N ARG A 98 0.95 2.29 -12.95
CA ARG A 98 2.29 2.86 -12.82
C ARG A 98 2.48 4.07 -13.74
N ASP A 99 2.05 3.92 -14.99
CA ASP A 99 2.35 4.85 -16.08
C ASP A 99 1.08 5.48 -16.70
N ILE A 100 -0.10 5.03 -16.29
CA ILE A 100 -1.38 5.61 -16.72
C ILE A 100 -1.62 6.89 -15.91
N ASP A 101 -1.97 7.98 -16.57
CA ASP A 101 -2.59 9.15 -15.93
C ASP A 101 -3.82 8.65 -15.15
N LEU A 102 -3.63 8.50 -13.84
CA LEU A 102 -4.49 7.69 -12.96
C LEU A 102 -5.97 8.05 -13.09
N LEU A 103 -6.24 9.32 -13.41
CA LEU A 103 -7.53 9.87 -13.77
C LEU A 103 -7.30 10.99 -14.76
N ASP A 104 -8.16 11.10 -15.76
CA ASP A 104 -8.34 12.38 -16.46
C ASP A 104 -8.74 13.47 -15.43
N GLU A 105 -8.46 14.73 -15.76
CA GLU A 105 -8.72 15.84 -14.84
C GLU A 105 -10.20 15.93 -14.40
N GLN A 106 -11.12 15.53 -15.29
CA GLN A 106 -12.56 15.58 -15.06
C GLN A 106 -13.00 14.57 -13.99
N ARG A 107 -12.46 13.35 -14.00
CA ARG A 107 -12.73 12.32 -12.99
C ARG A 107 -12.10 12.68 -11.66
N LEU A 108 -10.89 13.26 -11.66
CA LEU A 108 -10.29 13.78 -10.45
C LEU A 108 -11.13 14.92 -9.83
N ASP A 109 -11.66 15.81 -10.66
CA ASP A 109 -12.57 16.88 -10.25
C ASP A 109 -13.90 16.37 -9.72
N SER A 110 -14.47 15.36 -10.35
CA SER A 110 -15.68 14.69 -9.86
C SER A 110 -15.45 14.11 -8.47
N ALA A 111 -14.37 13.34 -8.31
CA ALA A 111 -14.02 12.70 -7.05
C ALA A 111 -13.73 13.73 -5.94
N CYS A 112 -13.03 14.82 -6.27
CA CYS A 112 -12.77 15.90 -5.32
C CYS A 112 -14.04 16.64 -4.91
N ARG A 113 -14.95 16.94 -5.84
CA ARG A 113 -16.25 17.56 -5.54
C ARG A 113 -17.10 16.69 -4.63
N HIS A 114 -17.16 15.39 -4.93
CA HIS A 114 -17.92 14.43 -4.14
C HIS A 114 -17.39 14.29 -2.71
N ALA A 115 -16.07 14.35 -2.54
CA ALA A 115 -15.41 14.34 -1.25
C ALA A 115 -15.40 15.73 -0.55
N ALA A 116 -16.11 16.73 -1.09
CA ALA A 116 -16.12 18.12 -0.61
C ALA A 116 -14.71 18.73 -0.45
N ILE A 117 -13.75 18.27 -1.26
CA ILE A 117 -12.37 18.76 -1.25
C ILE A 117 -12.32 20.06 -2.03
N ARG A 118 -12.12 21.19 -1.35
CA ARG A 118 -11.83 22.46 -2.04
C ARG A 118 -10.54 22.32 -2.85
N PRO A 119 -10.57 22.49 -4.18
CA PRO A 119 -9.43 22.21 -5.02
C PRO A 119 -8.36 23.30 -4.86
N ASN A 120 -7.15 22.85 -4.55
CA ASN A 120 -5.91 23.58 -4.79
C ASN A 120 -4.86 22.56 -5.24
N THR A 121 -3.74 23.03 -5.78
CA THR A 121 -2.70 22.15 -6.34
C THR A 121 -2.23 21.08 -5.35
N ALA A 122 -2.07 21.43 -4.07
CA ALA A 122 -1.65 20.48 -3.04
C ALA A 122 -2.71 19.41 -2.74
N ARG A 123 -3.98 19.81 -2.60
CA ARG A 123 -5.10 18.90 -2.34
C ARG A 123 -5.40 17.98 -3.52
N ARG A 124 -5.26 18.49 -4.75
CA ARG A 124 -5.33 17.68 -5.98
C ARG A 124 -4.26 16.59 -5.96
N ARG A 125 -3.00 16.96 -5.68
CA ARG A 125 -1.90 16.00 -5.53
C ARG A 125 -2.20 14.95 -4.46
N HIS A 126 -2.72 15.35 -3.29
CA HIS A 126 -3.09 14.42 -2.22
C HIS A 126 -4.27 13.51 -2.58
N ALA A 127 -5.25 14.01 -3.33
CA ALA A 127 -6.33 13.19 -3.87
C ALA A 127 -5.78 12.14 -4.84
N THR A 128 -4.91 12.53 -5.78
CA THR A 128 -4.23 11.59 -6.69
C THR A 128 -3.44 10.53 -5.94
N MET A 129 -2.66 10.92 -4.91
CA MET A 129 -1.96 9.98 -4.03
C MET A 129 -2.92 8.97 -3.40
N ARG A 130 -4.04 9.44 -2.84
CA ARG A 130 -5.01 8.58 -2.16
C ARG A 130 -5.76 7.66 -3.12
N ILE A 131 -6.12 8.15 -4.30
CA ILE A 131 -6.72 7.36 -5.37
C ILE A 131 -5.77 6.22 -5.76
N TRP A 132 -4.49 6.51 -5.95
CA TRP A 132 -3.49 5.48 -6.23
C TRP A 132 -3.42 4.43 -5.12
N GLU A 133 -3.36 4.84 -3.86
CA GLU A 133 -3.31 3.90 -2.72
C GLU A 133 -4.56 2.98 -2.67
N VAL A 134 -5.74 3.54 -2.92
CA VAL A 134 -7.01 2.78 -2.93
C VAL A 134 -7.05 1.79 -4.11
N LEU A 135 -6.67 2.23 -5.30
CA LEU A 135 -6.72 1.38 -6.49
C LEU A 135 -5.67 0.26 -6.46
N THR A 136 -4.48 0.54 -5.91
CA THR A 136 -3.33 -0.37 -5.98
C THR A 136 -3.04 -1.13 -4.70
N GLY A 137 -3.64 -0.74 -3.58
CA GLY A 137 -3.30 -1.24 -2.24
C GLY A 137 -1.87 -0.94 -1.81
N GLY A 138 -1.14 -0.10 -2.56
CA GLY A 138 0.24 0.27 -2.28
C GLY A 138 0.36 1.39 -1.25
N ASP A 139 1.54 1.53 -0.66
CA ASP A 139 1.88 2.67 0.19
C ASP A 139 2.53 3.76 -0.66
N ILE A 140 1.97 4.98 -0.66
CA ILE A 140 2.43 6.06 -1.53
C ILE A 140 3.91 6.42 -1.32
N ARG A 141 4.46 6.14 -0.14
CA ARG A 141 5.88 6.40 0.19
C ARG A 141 6.84 5.48 -0.57
N LEU A 142 6.32 4.40 -1.14
CA LEU A 142 7.05 3.43 -1.94
C LEU A 142 6.84 3.65 -3.44
N HIS A 143 6.00 4.61 -3.84
CA HIS A 143 5.76 4.94 -5.23
C HIS A 143 7.07 5.38 -5.94
N PRO A 144 7.38 4.85 -7.13
CA PRO A 144 8.64 5.14 -7.82
C PRO A 144 8.69 6.54 -8.49
N ALA A 145 7.53 7.12 -8.84
CA ALA A 145 7.44 8.43 -9.51
C ALA A 145 7.33 9.63 -8.56
N TYR A 146 7.24 10.84 -9.14
CA TYR A 146 7.09 12.16 -8.50
C TYR A 146 5.91 12.31 -7.52
N LEU A 147 5.01 11.33 -7.50
CA LEU A 147 3.85 11.33 -6.63
C LEU A 147 4.20 11.04 -5.16
N ALA A 148 5.33 10.39 -4.85
CA ALA A 148 5.72 10.11 -3.47
C ALA A 148 6.02 11.40 -2.67
N PRO A 149 5.62 11.49 -1.38
CA PRO A 149 6.03 12.61 -0.53
C PRO A 149 7.54 12.53 -0.21
N HIS A 150 8.27 13.62 -0.46
CA HIS A 150 9.74 13.61 -0.37
C HIS A 150 10.30 13.96 1.02
N ASP A 151 9.53 14.68 1.84
CA ASP A 151 9.98 15.18 3.14
C ASP A 151 8.97 14.91 4.28
N HIS A 152 9.32 15.27 5.51
CA HIS A 152 8.45 15.10 6.68
C HIS A 152 7.19 15.97 6.62
N ARG A 153 7.29 17.20 6.11
CA ARG A 153 6.19 18.16 6.03
C ARG A 153 5.12 17.69 5.03
N GLN A 154 5.54 17.22 3.85
CA GLN A 154 4.66 16.63 2.85
C GLN A 154 3.96 15.37 3.37
N ARG A 155 4.68 14.53 4.13
CA ARG A 155 4.09 13.34 4.77
C ARG A 155 3.04 13.72 5.82
N ALA A 156 3.34 14.69 6.67
CA ALA A 156 2.40 15.18 7.67
C ALA A 156 1.14 15.81 7.01
N ALA A 157 1.33 16.64 5.98
CA ALA A 157 0.24 17.23 5.21
C ALA A 157 -0.65 16.16 4.55
N TYR A 158 -0.05 15.14 3.94
CA TYR A 158 -0.79 14.02 3.36
C TYR A 158 -1.55 13.22 4.43
N THR A 159 -0.93 12.97 5.59
CA THR A 159 -1.59 12.27 6.71
C THR A 159 -2.81 13.05 7.20
N GLY A 160 -2.69 14.38 7.33
CA GLY A 160 -3.81 15.25 7.68
C GLY A 160 -4.92 15.25 6.63
N PHE A 161 -4.56 15.19 5.34
CA PHE A 161 -5.52 15.03 4.26
C PHE A 161 -6.28 13.70 4.34
N VAL A 162 -5.56 12.58 4.56
CA VAL A 162 -6.19 11.26 4.69
C VAL A 162 -7.16 11.21 5.87
N ALA A 163 -6.77 11.79 7.01
CA ALA A 163 -7.63 11.87 8.19
C ALA A 163 -8.89 12.72 7.97
N GLY A 164 -8.80 13.80 7.19
CA GLY A 164 -9.92 14.72 6.97
C GLY A 164 -10.84 14.36 5.81
N ALA A 165 -10.29 13.84 4.70
CA ALA A 165 -11.03 13.64 3.44
C ALA A 165 -10.75 12.29 2.76
N GLY A 166 -9.80 11.50 3.28
CA GLY A 166 -9.35 10.27 2.63
C GLY A 166 -10.39 9.16 2.55
N SER A 167 -11.31 9.09 3.52
CA SER A 167 -12.40 8.10 3.54
C SER A 167 -13.47 8.43 2.50
N ALA A 168 -13.94 9.68 2.46
CA ALA A 168 -14.95 10.11 1.48
C ALA A 168 -14.49 9.89 0.03
N LEU A 169 -13.19 10.10 -0.24
CA LEU A 169 -12.59 9.82 -1.54
C LEU A 169 -12.54 8.31 -1.84
N ALA A 170 -12.16 7.48 -0.86
CA ALA A 170 -12.14 6.03 -1.02
C ALA A 170 -13.54 5.46 -1.25
N ASP A 171 -14.55 5.96 -0.53
CA ASP A 171 -15.94 5.52 -0.65
C ASP A 171 -16.55 5.89 -2.00
N HIS A 172 -16.14 7.03 -2.58
CA HIS A 172 -16.55 7.39 -3.94
C HIS A 172 -15.97 6.42 -4.96
N LEU A 173 -14.68 6.10 -4.87
CA LEU A 173 -14.02 5.16 -5.78
C LEU A 173 -14.60 3.75 -5.69
N HIS A 174 -14.86 3.25 -4.47
CA HIS A 174 -15.52 1.95 -4.30
C HIS A 174 -16.90 1.92 -4.95
N ARG A 175 -17.69 2.99 -4.80
CA ARG A 175 -19.00 3.11 -5.46
C ARG A 175 -18.92 3.17 -6.99
N GLU A 176 -17.93 3.88 -7.55
CA GLU A 176 -17.72 3.86 -9.01
C GLU A 176 -17.39 2.45 -9.52
N ILE A 177 -16.54 1.72 -8.79
CA ILE A 177 -16.14 0.35 -9.15
C ILE A 177 -17.33 -0.61 -9.07
N GLU A 178 -18.15 -0.50 -8.02
CA GLU A 178 -19.36 -1.31 -7.84
C GLU A 178 -20.46 -0.94 -8.84
N GLY A 179 -20.57 0.33 -9.21
CA GLY A 179 -21.54 0.85 -10.18
C GLY A 179 -21.28 0.40 -11.62
N CYS A 180 -20.01 0.26 -12.02
CA CYS A 180 -19.62 -0.28 -13.34
C CYS A 180 -19.93 -1.78 -13.52
N GLY A 181 -20.31 -2.49 -12.46
CA GLY A 181 -20.65 -3.91 -12.49
C GLY A 181 -22.12 -4.23 -12.80
N LYS A 182 -23.00 -3.23 -12.92
CA LYS A 182 -24.41 -3.48 -13.29
C LYS A 182 -24.57 -3.44 -14.81
N PRO A 183 -25.03 -4.53 -15.46
CA PRO A 183 -25.43 -4.44 -16.85
C PRO A 183 -26.61 -3.46 -16.94
N VAL A 184 -26.47 -2.48 -17.83
CA VAL A 184 -27.62 -1.69 -18.31
C VAL A 184 -28.61 -2.70 -18.87
N SER A 185 -29.74 -2.85 -18.20
CA SER A 185 -30.88 -3.64 -18.69
C SER A 185 -31.60 -2.89 -19.79
#